data_AF-A0A161FAR1-F1
#
_entry.id   AF-A0A161FAR1-F1
#
_cell.length_a   1.000
_cell.length_b   1.000
_cell.length_c   1.000
_cell.angle_alpha   90.00
_cell.angle_beta   90.00
_cell.angle_gamma   90.00
#
_symmetry.space_group_name_H-M   'P 1'
#
loop_
_entity.id
_entity.type
_entity.pdbx_description
1 polymer ?
#
loop_
_entity_poly.entity_id
_entity_poly.type
_entity_poly.pdbx_seq_one_letter_code
_entity_poly.pdbx_strand_id
1 'polypeptide(L)'
;QNKHRVWDAMMCGYQYEKKDNKCTGYGNIYDIPQFLRWFREWGIYVCEESEKNMNTLKAVCFPKQPRTEANPALTVHENEMCSSTLKKYEEWYNKRKTEWTEQSIKYNNDKINYTDIKTLSPSEYLIEKCPECKCTKKNLQDVFELTFDGKALLEKLKKEESPVSNSVNALPEPGQITLPDPSLKQTTQQENQPVVETPVTTAVINEHQGQTEPNKGDNNNERE
;
A
#
# COMPACT_ATOMS: atom_id res chain seq x y z
N GLN A 1 -23.29 -5.41 20.33
CA GLN A 1 -24.37 -6.32 19.91
C GLN A 1 -24.79 -6.09 18.44
N ASN A 2 -25.06 -4.85 18.02
CA ASN A 2 -25.61 -4.58 16.66
C ASN A 2 -24.59 -4.39 15.51
N LYS A 3 -23.27 -4.54 15.75
CA LYS A 3 -22.23 -4.33 14.72
C LYS A 3 -22.47 -5.17 13.45
N HIS A 4 -22.84 -6.45 13.61
CA HIS A 4 -23.12 -7.35 12.48
C HIS A 4 -24.30 -6.89 11.63
N ARG A 5 -25.41 -6.47 12.25
CA ARG A 5 -26.61 -6.00 11.53
C ARG A 5 -26.33 -4.73 10.72
N VAL A 6 -25.53 -3.82 11.27
CA VAL A 6 -25.11 -2.61 10.56
C VAL A 6 -24.27 -2.98 9.35
N TRP A 7 -23.36 -3.95 9.49
CA TRP A 7 -22.55 -4.41 8.36
C TRP A 7 -23.38 -5.10 7.27
N ASP A 8 -24.31 -5.97 7.65
CA ASP A 8 -25.21 -6.64 6.71
C ASP A 8 -26.02 -5.62 5.90
N ALA A 9 -26.50 -4.55 6.56
CA ALA A 9 -27.17 -3.45 5.87
C ALA A 9 -26.26 -2.72 4.87
N MET A 10 -24.99 -2.45 5.23
CA MET A 10 -24.01 -1.86 4.30
C MET A 10 -23.75 -2.78 3.10
N MET A 11 -23.65 -4.09 3.32
CA MET A 11 -23.43 -5.08 2.26
C MET A 11 -24.65 -5.21 1.34
N CYS A 12 -25.87 -5.19 1.86
CA CYS A 12 -27.09 -5.15 1.04
C CYS A 12 -27.09 -3.94 0.10
N GLY A 13 -26.72 -2.75 0.61
CA GLY A 13 -26.59 -1.54 -0.22
C GLY A 13 -25.53 -1.69 -1.31
N TYR A 14 -24.36 -2.23 -0.96
CA TYR A 14 -23.29 -2.50 -1.92
C TYR A 14 -23.73 -3.48 -3.03
N GLN A 15 -24.38 -4.60 -2.66
CA GLN A 15 -24.86 -5.61 -3.62
C GLN A 15 -25.90 -5.03 -4.56
N TYR A 16 -26.80 -4.19 -4.04
CA TYR A 16 -27.82 -3.51 -4.85
C TYR A 16 -27.19 -2.63 -5.93
N GLU A 17 -26.20 -1.82 -5.56
CA GLU A 17 -25.52 -0.91 -6.49
C GLU A 17 -24.63 -1.63 -7.50
N LYS A 18 -23.81 -2.59 -7.03
CA LYS A 18 -22.82 -3.28 -7.87
C LYS A 18 -23.40 -4.45 -8.66
N LYS A 19 -24.62 -4.92 -8.32
CA LYS A 19 -25.20 -6.18 -8.82
C LYS A 19 -24.23 -7.36 -8.68
N ASP A 20 -23.37 -7.30 -7.66
CA ASP A 20 -22.35 -8.28 -7.34
C ASP A 20 -22.75 -9.00 -6.05
N ASN A 21 -22.55 -10.31 -5.99
CA ASN A 21 -22.81 -11.13 -4.81
C ASN A 21 -21.57 -11.27 -3.91
N LYS A 22 -20.43 -10.69 -4.28
CA LYS A 22 -19.22 -10.68 -3.47
C LYS A 22 -19.31 -9.65 -2.34
N CYS A 23 -19.55 -10.13 -1.13
CA CYS A 23 -19.41 -9.34 0.09
C CYS A 23 -18.08 -9.63 0.79
N THR A 24 -17.58 -8.62 1.50
CA THR A 24 -16.43 -8.77 2.39
C THR A 24 -16.88 -8.68 3.84
N GLY A 25 -16.12 -9.30 4.74
CA GLY A 25 -16.25 -9.01 6.17
C GLY A 25 -15.65 -7.65 6.53
N TYR A 26 -16.00 -7.13 7.70
CA TYR A 26 -15.45 -5.88 8.25
C TYR A 26 -14.13 -6.08 9.03
N GLY A 27 -13.65 -7.32 9.14
CA GLY A 27 -12.44 -7.66 9.91
C GLY A 27 -12.50 -7.15 11.35
N ASN A 28 -11.45 -6.47 11.79
CA ASN A 28 -11.34 -5.84 13.10
C ASN A 28 -11.48 -4.31 13.05
N ILE A 29 -12.07 -3.74 11.99
CA ILE A 29 -12.12 -2.28 11.80
C ILE A 29 -12.78 -1.56 12.99
N TYR A 30 -13.77 -2.17 13.64
CA TYR A 30 -14.45 -1.58 14.79
C TYR A 30 -13.60 -1.53 16.07
N ASP A 31 -12.49 -2.28 16.11
CA ASP A 31 -11.63 -2.39 17.28
C ASP A 31 -10.39 -1.50 17.14
N ILE A 32 -10.11 -1.00 15.93
CA ILE A 32 -9.07 0.01 15.67
C ILE A 32 -9.57 1.37 16.18
N PRO A 33 -8.81 2.11 17.01
CA PRO A 33 -9.15 3.47 17.44
C PRO A 33 -9.52 4.39 16.28
N GLN A 34 -10.52 5.27 16.46
CA GLN A 34 -11.05 6.10 15.37
C GLN A 34 -9.99 6.95 14.68
N PHE A 35 -9.14 7.64 15.44
CA PHE A 35 -8.04 8.43 14.88
C PHE A 35 -7.11 7.57 14.02
N LEU A 36 -6.80 6.35 14.45
CA LEU A 36 -5.97 5.42 13.69
C LEU A 36 -6.64 4.95 12.40
N ARG A 37 -7.97 4.87 12.34
CA ARG A 37 -8.70 4.59 11.08
C ARG A 37 -8.62 5.76 10.11
N TRP A 38 -8.79 7.00 10.59
CA TRP A 38 -8.64 8.19 9.75
C TRP A 38 -7.21 8.35 9.24
N PHE A 39 -6.22 8.06 10.08
CA PHE A 39 -4.82 8.12 9.67
C PHE A 39 -4.49 7.04 8.62
N ARG A 40 -5.06 5.83 8.76
CA ARG A 40 -4.98 4.78 7.72
C ARG A 40 -5.65 5.21 6.42
N GLU A 41 -6.86 5.77 6.50
CA GLU A 41 -7.59 6.28 5.33
C GLU A 41 -6.78 7.36 4.60
N TRP A 42 -6.17 8.29 5.35
CA TRP A 42 -5.23 9.25 4.78
C TRP A 42 -4.05 8.56 4.10
N GLY A 43 -3.47 7.54 4.73
CA GLY A 43 -2.37 6.74 4.18
C GLY A 43 -2.72 6.06 2.86
N ILE A 44 -3.94 5.50 2.72
CA ILE A 44 -4.43 4.89 1.47
C ILE A 44 -4.34 5.89 0.32
N TYR A 45 -4.90 7.09 0.51
CA TYR A 45 -4.91 8.09 -0.56
C TYR A 45 -3.51 8.65 -0.83
N VAL A 46 -2.76 9.01 0.21
CA VAL A 46 -1.50 9.73 0.03
C VAL A 46 -0.38 8.84 -0.50
N CYS A 47 -0.31 7.57 -0.09
CA CYS A 47 0.68 6.64 -0.64
C CYS A 47 0.43 6.34 -2.13
N GLU A 48 -0.84 6.23 -2.55
CA GLU A 48 -1.22 6.11 -3.96
C GLU A 48 -0.90 7.40 -4.75
N GLU A 49 -1.27 8.56 -4.23
CA GLU A 49 -0.95 9.85 -4.84
C GLU A 49 0.57 10.05 -5.00
N SER A 50 1.33 9.71 -3.96
CA SER A 50 2.79 9.81 -3.92
C SER A 50 3.45 8.98 -5.00
N GLU A 51 3.03 7.72 -5.15
CA GLU A 51 3.52 6.84 -6.20
C GLU A 51 3.16 7.39 -7.60
N LYS A 52 1.91 7.81 -7.80
CA LYS A 52 1.45 8.37 -9.08
C LYS A 52 2.22 9.65 -9.45
N ASN A 53 2.42 10.55 -8.50
CA ASN A 53 3.13 11.81 -8.70
C ASN A 53 4.61 11.56 -8.98
N MET A 54 5.24 10.61 -8.27
CA MET A 54 6.63 10.21 -8.52
C MET A 54 6.81 9.63 -9.92
N ASN A 55 5.90 8.74 -10.34
CA ASN A 55 5.94 8.14 -11.68
C ASN A 55 5.71 9.20 -12.77
N THR A 56 4.81 10.15 -12.54
CA THR A 56 4.57 11.26 -13.47
C THR A 56 5.81 12.15 -13.59
N LEU A 57 6.44 12.50 -12.46
CA LEU A 57 7.65 13.32 -12.45
C LEU A 57 8.80 12.62 -13.20
N LYS A 58 9.00 11.32 -12.95
CA LYS A 58 9.98 10.50 -13.70
C LYS A 58 9.71 10.48 -15.18
N ALA A 59 8.46 10.21 -15.59
CA ALA A 59 8.10 10.11 -17.00
C ALA A 59 8.29 11.42 -17.78
N VAL A 60 8.04 12.57 -17.13
CA VAL A 60 8.18 13.89 -17.77
C VAL A 60 9.63 14.38 -17.77
N CYS A 61 10.35 14.23 -16.65
CA CYS A 61 11.71 14.76 -16.50
C CYS A 61 12.81 13.82 -17.01
N PHE A 62 12.55 12.51 -17.05
CA PHE A 62 13.54 11.47 -17.41
C PHE A 62 12.92 10.42 -18.34
N PRO A 63 12.52 10.79 -19.57
CA PRO A 63 11.91 9.85 -20.50
C PRO A 63 12.92 8.77 -20.97
N LYS A 64 12.48 7.50 -21.01
CA LYS A 64 13.32 6.33 -21.36
C LYS A 64 13.87 6.32 -22.79
N GLN A 65 13.26 7.06 -23.70
CA GLN A 65 13.84 7.32 -25.02
C GLN A 65 14.06 8.83 -25.15
N PRO A 66 15.29 9.27 -25.46
CA PRO A 66 15.51 10.64 -25.86
C PRO A 66 14.66 10.89 -27.10
N ARG A 67 13.74 11.85 -27.05
CA ARG A 67 12.96 12.26 -28.22
C ARG A 67 13.83 13.14 -29.12
N THR A 68 14.82 12.52 -29.76
CA THR A 68 15.75 13.11 -30.74
C THR A 68 16.52 14.33 -30.20
N GLU A 69 17.81 14.12 -29.92
CA GLU A 69 18.79 15.14 -29.50
C GLU A 69 19.11 16.22 -30.57
N ALA A 70 18.26 16.43 -31.57
CA ALA A 70 18.58 17.25 -32.74
C ALA A 70 17.88 18.62 -32.79
N ASN A 71 16.98 18.95 -31.85
CA ASN A 71 16.24 20.22 -31.91
C ASN A 71 16.26 20.99 -30.57
N PRO A 72 16.92 22.17 -30.52
CA PRO A 72 16.95 23.04 -29.34
C PRO A 72 15.56 23.41 -28.82
N ALA A 73 14.56 23.59 -29.70
CA ALA A 73 13.20 23.94 -29.29
C ALA A 73 12.51 22.81 -28.51
N LEU A 74 12.79 21.55 -28.85
CA LEU A 74 12.29 20.38 -28.11
C LEU A 74 12.89 20.33 -26.70
N THR A 75 14.20 20.58 -26.57
CA THR A 75 14.88 20.56 -25.26
C THR A 75 14.37 21.65 -24.31
N VAL A 76 14.06 22.85 -24.82
CA VAL A 76 13.49 23.95 -24.01
C VAL A 76 12.09 23.59 -23.51
N HIS A 77 11.25 23.04 -24.38
CA HIS A 77 9.88 22.62 -24.03
C HIS A 77 9.88 21.47 -23.00
N GLU A 78 10.80 20.51 -23.12
CA GLU A 78 10.96 19.42 -22.14
C GLU A 78 11.38 19.94 -20.76
N ASN A 79 12.31 20.89 -20.71
CA ASN A 79 12.72 21.55 -19.47
C ASN A 79 11.57 22.32 -18.80
N GLU A 80 10.75 23.01 -19.60
CA GLU A 80 9.57 23.73 -19.10
C GLU A 80 8.51 22.76 -18.54
N MET A 81 8.22 21.66 -19.24
CA MET A 81 7.30 20.62 -18.76
C MET A 81 7.79 19.97 -17.47
N CYS A 82 9.09 19.65 -17.37
CA CYS A 82 9.68 19.11 -16.15
C CYS A 82 9.56 20.09 -14.98
N SER A 83 9.90 21.37 -15.21
CA SER A 83 9.77 22.43 -14.20
C SER A 83 8.32 22.62 -13.73
N SER A 84 7.36 22.63 -14.66
CA SER A 84 5.92 22.71 -14.34
C SER A 84 5.44 21.49 -13.53
N THR A 85 5.90 20.29 -13.90
CA THR A 85 5.54 19.05 -13.20
C THR A 85 6.14 19.01 -11.79
N LEU A 86 7.38 19.47 -11.62
CA LEU A 86 8.04 19.58 -10.32
C LEU A 86 7.31 20.57 -9.40
N LYS A 87 6.87 21.72 -9.92
CA LYS A 87 6.07 22.69 -9.15
C LYS A 87 4.76 22.08 -8.66
N LYS A 88 4.03 21.37 -9.52
CA LYS A 88 2.80 20.66 -9.12
C LYS A 88 3.07 19.57 -8.07
N TYR A 89 4.18 18.86 -8.20
CA TYR A 89 4.63 17.89 -7.19
C TYR A 89 4.91 18.60 -5.86
N GLU A 90 5.60 19.73 -5.87
CA GLU A 90 5.91 20.52 -4.67
C GLU A 90 4.65 21.06 -3.99
N GLU A 91 3.69 21.58 -4.76
CA GLU A 91 2.38 22.03 -4.24
C GLU A 91 1.63 20.89 -3.54
N TRP A 92 1.55 19.73 -4.18
CA TRP A 92 0.97 18.52 -3.59
C TRP A 92 1.72 18.11 -2.32
N TYR A 93 3.06 18.06 -2.39
CA TYR A 93 3.91 17.67 -1.27
C TYR A 93 3.66 18.59 -0.08
N ASN A 94 3.66 19.91 -0.28
CA ASN A 94 3.48 20.88 0.80
C ASN A 94 2.11 20.72 1.48
N LYS A 95 1.06 20.51 0.71
CA LYS A 95 -0.27 20.22 1.24
C LYS A 95 -0.25 18.96 2.12
N ARG A 96 0.24 17.84 1.59
CA ARG A 96 0.28 16.56 2.30
C ARG A 96 1.26 16.56 3.47
N LYS A 97 2.34 17.33 3.40
CA LYS A 97 3.32 17.49 4.48
C LYS A 97 2.73 18.18 5.70
N THR A 98 1.88 19.19 5.50
CA THR A 98 1.14 19.83 6.59
C THR A 98 0.21 18.83 7.28
N GLU A 99 -0.61 18.13 6.49
CA GLU A 99 -1.52 17.08 7.00
C GLU A 99 -0.76 15.94 7.72
N TRP A 100 0.39 15.52 7.17
CA TRP A 100 1.28 14.53 7.77
C TRP A 100 1.82 14.99 9.12
N THR A 101 2.24 16.25 9.21
CA THR A 101 2.82 16.81 10.43
C THR A 101 1.78 16.84 11.55
N GLU A 102 0.57 17.33 11.26
CA GLU A 102 -0.52 17.40 12.23
C GLU A 102 -0.95 16.00 12.72
N GLN A 103 -1.12 15.05 11.80
CA GLN A 103 -1.49 13.68 12.16
C GLN A 103 -0.36 12.97 12.92
N SER A 104 0.90 13.19 12.54
CA SER A 104 2.05 12.62 13.23
C SER A 104 2.16 13.08 14.67
N ILE A 105 1.86 14.36 14.96
CA ILE A 105 1.80 14.88 16.33
C ILE A 105 0.75 14.12 17.14
N LYS A 106 -0.47 13.98 16.62
CA LYS A 106 -1.53 13.26 17.31
C LYS A 106 -1.19 11.77 17.51
N TYR A 107 -0.65 11.12 16.48
CA TYR A 107 -0.19 9.75 16.56
C TYR A 107 0.86 9.58 17.67
N ASN A 108 1.89 10.43 17.70
CA ASN A 108 2.97 10.36 18.68
C ASN A 108 2.49 10.59 20.12
N ASN A 109 1.52 11.48 20.31
CA ASN A 109 0.93 11.74 21.63
C ASN A 109 0.11 10.55 22.12
N ASP A 110 -0.64 9.89 21.23
CA ASP A 110 -1.58 8.84 21.63
C ASP A 110 -0.96 7.44 21.62
N LYS A 111 0.11 7.18 20.84
CA LYS A 111 0.70 5.84 20.65
C LYS A 111 1.15 5.18 21.95
N ILE A 112 1.48 5.97 22.97
CA ILE A 112 1.88 5.49 24.30
C ILE A 112 0.82 4.62 24.97
N ASN A 113 -0.46 4.78 24.60
CA ASN A 113 -1.59 4.05 25.17
C ASN A 113 -1.82 2.67 24.52
N TYR A 114 -1.07 2.35 23.46
CA TYR A 114 -1.26 1.13 22.66
C TYR A 114 0.04 0.33 22.64
N THR A 115 0.05 -0.81 23.33
CA THR A 115 1.27 -1.59 23.58
C THR A 115 1.96 -2.09 22.31
N ASP A 116 1.19 -2.35 21.26
CA ASP A 116 1.61 -2.93 19.99
C ASP A 116 2.15 -1.90 18.97
N ILE A 117 1.94 -0.60 19.21
CA ILE A 117 2.41 0.47 18.34
C ILE A 117 3.21 1.56 19.06
N LYS A 118 3.32 1.52 20.40
CA LYS A 118 4.02 2.55 21.19
C LYS A 118 5.46 2.83 20.76
N THR A 119 6.16 1.85 20.21
CA THR A 119 7.55 1.98 19.75
C THR A 119 7.66 2.41 18.28
N LEU A 120 6.59 2.29 17.51
CA LEU A 120 6.60 2.60 16.08
C LEU A 120 6.57 4.11 15.85
N SER A 121 7.21 4.55 14.78
CA SER A 121 7.01 5.86 14.20
C SER A 121 5.67 5.90 13.44
N PRO A 122 5.17 7.10 13.09
CA PRO A 122 3.98 7.22 12.24
C PRO A 122 4.16 6.53 10.87
N SER A 123 5.37 6.55 10.31
CA SER A 123 5.67 5.96 8.99
C SER A 123 5.72 4.44 9.09
N GLU A 124 6.41 3.89 10.10
CA GLU A 124 6.45 2.45 10.39
C GLU A 124 5.04 1.91 10.64
N TYR A 125 4.19 2.64 11.36
CA TYR A 125 2.81 2.23 11.56
C TYR A 125 2.01 2.09 10.25
N LEU A 126 2.06 3.09 9.36
CA LEU A 126 1.36 3.01 8.08
C LEU A 126 1.95 1.97 7.13
N ILE A 127 3.26 1.69 7.23
CA ILE A 127 3.93 0.69 6.40
C ILE A 127 3.65 -0.74 6.92
N GLU A 128 3.70 -0.96 8.23
CA GLU A 128 3.68 -2.31 8.83
C GLU A 128 2.29 -2.74 9.31
N LYS A 129 1.46 -1.80 9.77
CA LYS A 129 0.18 -2.09 10.42
C LYS A 129 -1.03 -1.79 9.54
N CYS A 130 -0.85 -1.16 8.38
CA CYS A 130 -1.91 -0.81 7.45
C CYS A 130 -1.74 -1.55 6.09
N PRO A 131 -2.19 -2.81 5.97
CA PRO A 131 -2.10 -3.55 4.72
C PRO A 131 -2.88 -2.90 3.57
N GLU A 132 -3.98 -2.20 3.89
CA GLU A 132 -4.82 -1.48 2.93
C GLU A 132 -4.14 -0.22 2.35
N CYS A 133 -3.15 0.35 3.04
CA CYS A 133 -2.54 1.63 2.67
C CYS A 133 -1.58 1.54 1.47
N LYS A 134 -1.00 0.36 1.20
CA LYS A 134 0.08 0.18 0.18
C LYS A 134 1.24 1.18 0.35
N CYS A 135 1.51 1.59 1.59
CA CYS A 135 2.61 2.47 1.91
C CYS A 135 3.93 1.69 1.95
N THR A 136 5.00 2.36 1.54
CA THR A 136 6.37 1.85 1.50
C THR A 136 7.31 2.92 1.98
N LYS A 137 8.56 2.53 2.28
CA LYS A 137 9.62 3.50 2.56
C LYS A 137 9.76 4.55 1.44
N LYS A 138 9.64 4.13 0.17
CA LYS A 138 9.86 5.01 -0.99
C LYS A 138 8.75 6.05 -1.20
N ASN A 139 7.48 5.66 -1.04
CA ASN A 139 6.32 6.53 -1.32
C ASN A 139 5.78 7.24 -0.07
N LEU A 140 6.26 6.92 1.13
CA LEU A 140 5.87 7.60 2.36
C LEU A 140 7.07 8.15 3.13
N GLN A 141 7.94 7.26 3.60
CA GLN A 141 9.00 7.62 4.54
C GLN A 141 10.03 8.59 3.92
N ASP A 142 10.61 8.21 2.78
CA ASP A 142 11.59 9.01 2.03
C ASP A 142 10.99 10.34 1.55
N VAL A 143 9.66 10.43 1.42
CA VAL A 143 8.95 11.62 0.96
C VAL A 143 8.70 12.57 2.13
N PHE A 144 8.14 12.09 3.23
CA PHE A 144 7.60 12.94 4.29
C PHE A 144 8.44 13.00 5.58
N GLU A 145 9.51 12.22 5.74
CA GLU A 145 10.39 12.39 6.91
C GLU A 145 11.42 13.50 6.72
N LEU A 146 11.75 13.86 5.47
CA LEU A 146 12.72 14.91 5.15
C LEU A 146 12.05 16.21 4.68
N THR A 147 12.84 17.27 4.55
CA THR A 147 12.43 18.52 3.89
C THR A 147 12.49 18.35 2.38
N PHE A 148 11.53 18.90 1.66
CA PHE A 148 11.54 18.84 0.20
C PHE A 148 12.65 19.72 -0.36
N ASP A 149 13.45 19.13 -1.24
CA ASP A 149 14.42 19.82 -2.07
C ASP A 149 14.23 19.30 -3.50
N GLY A 150 13.58 20.10 -4.34
CA GLY A 150 13.28 19.73 -5.72
C GLY A 150 14.54 19.45 -6.54
N LYS A 151 15.65 20.16 -6.28
CA LYS A 151 16.92 19.94 -6.98
C LYS A 151 17.54 18.61 -6.55
N ALA A 152 17.59 18.34 -5.26
CA ALA A 152 18.09 17.06 -4.75
C ALA A 152 17.23 15.88 -5.22
N LEU A 153 15.91 16.06 -5.29
CA LEU A 153 14.99 15.07 -5.82
C LEU A 153 15.30 14.76 -7.28
N LEU A 154 15.38 15.78 -8.15
CA LEU A 154 15.71 15.56 -9.57
C LEU A 154 17.09 14.89 -9.74
N GLU A 155 18.10 15.28 -8.96
CA GLU A 155 19.41 14.63 -9.00
C GLU A 155 19.37 13.16 -8.56
N LYS A 156 18.57 12.83 -7.53
CA LYS A 156 18.35 11.43 -7.10
C LYS A 156 17.70 10.62 -8.22
N LEU A 157 16.64 11.15 -8.83
CA LEU A 157 15.91 10.47 -9.91
C LEU A 157 16.79 10.29 -11.15
N LYS A 158 17.60 11.28 -11.51
CA LYS A 158 18.55 11.19 -12.63
C LYS A 158 19.55 10.04 -12.45
N LYS A 159 20.04 9.83 -11.22
CA LYS A 159 20.94 8.71 -10.89
C LYS A 159 20.26 7.35 -10.97
N GLU A 160 18.99 7.26 -10.59
CA GLU A 160 18.19 6.03 -10.70
C GLU A 160 17.90 5.64 -12.15
N GLU A 161 17.70 6.61 -13.05
CA GLU A 161 17.37 6.38 -14.46
C GLU A 161 18.61 6.30 -15.38
N SER A 162 19.79 6.66 -14.88
CA SER A 162 21.04 6.49 -15.63
C SER A 162 21.33 5.00 -15.82
N PRO A 163 21.76 4.55 -17.02
CA PRO A 163 21.99 3.14 -17.27
C PRO A 163 23.05 2.61 -16.29
N VAL A 164 22.66 1.63 -15.48
CA VAL A 164 23.61 0.68 -14.90
C VAL A 164 24.41 0.15 -16.08
N SER A 165 25.71 0.45 -16.12
CA SER A 165 26.60 -0.10 -17.13
C SER A 165 26.55 -1.62 -17.00
N ASN A 166 25.82 -2.27 -17.90
CA ASN A 166 25.96 -3.70 -18.12
C ASN A 166 27.42 -3.92 -18.51
N SER A 167 28.23 -4.48 -17.61
CA SER A 167 29.49 -5.10 -18.00
C SER A 167 29.13 -6.33 -18.83
N VAL A 168 28.93 -6.12 -20.13
CA VAL A 168 28.94 -7.20 -21.11
C VAL A 168 30.37 -7.70 -21.16
N ASN A 169 30.66 -8.77 -20.40
CA ASN A 169 31.80 -9.61 -20.71
C ASN A 169 31.47 -10.29 -22.03
N ALA A 170 31.94 -9.69 -23.12
CA ALA A 170 32.07 -10.36 -24.38
C ALA A 170 33.00 -11.57 -24.18
N LEU A 171 32.51 -12.77 -24.44
CA LEU A 171 33.33 -13.95 -24.62
C LEU A 171 33.14 -14.43 -26.07
N PRO A 172 34.23 -14.67 -26.82
CA PRO A 172 34.16 -14.91 -28.26
C PRO A 172 33.66 -16.32 -28.58
N GLU A 173 32.88 -16.44 -29.66
CA GLU A 173 32.73 -17.70 -30.40
C GLU A 173 34.09 -18.11 -30.99
N PRO A 174 34.40 -19.42 -31.02
CA PRO A 174 34.13 -20.14 -32.27
C PRO A 174 33.73 -21.61 -32.10
N GLY A 175 32.87 -22.10 -33.00
CA GLY A 175 32.77 -23.53 -33.29
C GLY A 175 31.45 -23.97 -33.91
N GLN A 176 31.42 -24.06 -35.24
CA GLN A 176 30.41 -24.81 -36.01
C GLN A 176 30.33 -26.27 -35.51
N ILE A 177 29.12 -26.83 -35.38
CA ILE A 177 28.76 -28.22 -35.71
C ILE A 177 27.23 -28.29 -35.93
N THR A 178 26.88 -28.58 -37.19
CA THR A 178 25.69 -29.25 -37.77
C THR A 178 24.34 -29.38 -37.02
N LEU A 179 23.30 -28.97 -37.75
CA LEU A 179 21.89 -29.40 -37.62
C LEU A 179 21.74 -30.94 -37.65
N PRO A 180 20.71 -31.46 -36.95
CA PRO A 180 19.83 -32.45 -37.56
C PRO A 180 18.34 -32.08 -37.51
N ASP A 181 17.71 -32.23 -38.67
CA ASP A 181 16.27 -32.24 -38.93
C ASP A 181 15.61 -33.54 -38.38
N PRO A 182 14.28 -33.59 -38.14
CA PRO A 182 13.60 -34.51 -37.25
C PRO A 182 13.07 -35.75 -37.97
N SER A 183 12.92 -36.86 -37.23
CA SER A 183 11.83 -37.82 -37.44
C SER A 183 11.76 -38.94 -36.39
N LEU A 184 10.51 -39.20 -35.96
CA LEU A 184 9.95 -40.48 -35.53
C LEU A 184 10.41 -41.12 -34.19
N LYS A 185 9.58 -41.03 -33.14
CA LYS A 185 8.45 -41.96 -32.86
C LYS A 185 7.79 -41.68 -31.50
N GLN A 186 6.47 -41.75 -31.50
CA GLN A 186 5.60 -41.82 -30.32
C GLN A 186 5.91 -43.07 -29.48
N THR A 187 5.83 -42.97 -28.16
CA THR A 187 5.17 -43.99 -27.32
C THR A 187 4.62 -43.33 -26.05
N THR A 188 3.38 -43.70 -25.75
CA THR A 188 2.43 -43.27 -24.73
C THR A 188 2.84 -43.65 -23.29
N GLN A 189 2.06 -43.15 -22.32
CA GLN A 189 1.91 -43.54 -20.89
C GLN A 189 2.71 -42.64 -19.91
N GLN A 190 2.20 -42.16 -18.77
CA GLN A 190 0.92 -42.33 -18.09
C GLN A 190 0.78 -41.18 -17.06
N GLU A 191 -0.45 -40.74 -16.86
CA GLU A 191 -0.95 -39.92 -15.76
C GLU A 191 -0.66 -40.58 -14.40
N ASN A 192 -0.29 -39.78 -13.39
CA ASN A 192 -0.70 -40.00 -11.99
C ASN A 192 -0.41 -38.78 -11.10
N GLN A 193 -1.50 -38.22 -10.59
CA GLN A 193 -1.62 -37.24 -9.53
C GLN A 193 -1.76 -37.97 -8.18
N PRO A 194 -1.29 -37.42 -7.05
CA PRO A 194 -1.90 -37.69 -5.75
C PRO A 194 -2.48 -36.38 -5.18
N VAL A 195 -3.81 -36.28 -5.07
CA VAL A 195 -4.61 -36.60 -3.87
C VAL A 195 -4.41 -35.59 -2.73
N VAL A 196 -5.45 -34.76 -2.60
CA VAL A 196 -5.72 -33.83 -1.49
C VAL A 196 -6.37 -34.62 -0.36
N GLU A 197 -5.78 -34.60 0.83
CA GLU A 197 -6.42 -35.04 2.07
C GLU A 197 -6.72 -33.82 2.95
N THR A 198 -8.02 -33.61 3.19
CA THR A 198 -8.58 -32.70 4.19
C THR A 198 -8.54 -33.34 5.58
N PRO A 199 -8.21 -32.61 6.67
CA PRO A 199 -8.51 -33.05 8.01
C PRO A 199 -9.90 -32.59 8.47
N VAL A 200 -10.56 -33.53 9.13
CA VAL A 200 -11.89 -33.52 9.70
C VAL A 200 -12.01 -32.56 10.89
N THR A 201 -13.11 -31.80 10.90
CA THR A 201 -13.55 -30.96 12.02
C THR A 201 -14.08 -31.84 13.16
N THR A 202 -13.49 -31.72 14.36
CA THR A 202 -14.09 -32.26 15.59
C THR A 202 -14.64 -31.11 16.41
N ALA A 203 -15.96 -31.08 16.56
CA ALA A 203 -16.67 -30.20 17.47
C ALA A 203 -16.51 -30.70 18.91
N VAL A 204 -16.10 -29.82 19.82
CA VAL A 204 -16.24 -30.05 21.27
C VAL A 204 -17.37 -29.16 21.76
N ILE A 205 -18.39 -29.84 22.28
CA ILE A 205 -19.56 -29.31 22.96
C ILE A 205 -19.15 -29.05 24.41
N ASN A 206 -19.49 -27.89 24.98
CA ASN A 206 -19.67 -27.73 26.42
C ASN A 206 -20.76 -26.67 26.65
N GLU A 207 -21.90 -27.12 27.16
CA GLU A 207 -22.95 -26.29 27.75
C GLU A 207 -22.87 -26.35 29.29
N HIS A 208 -23.64 -25.45 29.92
CA HIS A 208 -24.06 -25.37 31.34
C HIS A 208 -23.07 -24.63 32.27
N GLN A 209 -23.43 -23.63 33.10
CA GLN A 209 -24.65 -23.00 33.65
C GLN A 209 -24.24 -21.55 34.04
N GLY A 210 -25.05 -20.50 34.22
CA GLY A 210 -26.40 -20.37 34.78
C GLY A 210 -26.35 -19.68 36.17
N GLN A 211 -26.86 -18.43 36.24
CA GLN A 211 -27.34 -17.66 37.44
C GLN A 211 -26.26 -17.11 38.41
N THR A 212 -26.36 -15.93 39.06
CA THR A 212 -27.48 -15.11 39.59
C THR A 212 -27.05 -13.63 39.77
N GLU A 213 -27.95 -12.68 39.52
CA GLU A 213 -27.93 -11.33 40.13
C GLU A 213 -28.35 -11.38 41.62
N PRO A 214 -28.05 -10.33 42.40
CA PRO A 214 -29.14 -9.74 43.17
C PRO A 214 -29.27 -8.22 43.06
N ASN A 215 -30.52 -7.83 43.24
CA ASN A 215 -31.16 -6.52 43.23
C ASN A 215 -30.67 -5.49 44.27
N LYS A 216 -30.80 -4.22 43.85
CA LYS A 216 -31.41 -3.06 44.54
C LYS A 216 -30.65 -2.34 45.68
N GLY A 217 -30.50 -1.03 45.47
CA GLY A 217 -30.18 -0.03 46.49
C GLY A 217 -30.33 1.38 45.93
N ASP A 218 -31.58 1.87 45.88
CA ASP A 218 -31.89 3.29 45.76
C ASP A 218 -31.25 4.06 46.93
N ASN A 219 -30.63 5.20 46.65
CA ASN A 219 -30.57 6.32 47.60
C ASN A 219 -30.37 7.63 46.84
N ASN A 220 -31.48 8.36 46.72
CA ASN A 220 -31.50 9.80 46.52
C ASN A 220 -30.82 10.48 47.71
N ASN A 221 -30.00 11.49 47.45
CA ASN A 221 -29.78 12.56 48.42
C ASN A 221 -29.64 13.90 47.68
N GLU A 222 -30.72 14.68 47.73
CA GLU A 222 -30.69 16.13 47.61
C GLU A 222 -30.18 16.72 48.93
N ARG A 223 -29.23 17.67 48.87
CA ARG A 223 -29.40 19.04 49.41
C ARG A 223 -28.10 19.85 49.37
N GLU A 224 -28.33 21.11 48.99
CA GLU A 224 -27.58 22.35 49.23
C GLU A 224 -26.25 22.58 48.50
#